data_AF-A0A1Y1WCA7-F1
#
_entry.id   AF-A0A1Y1WCA7-F1
#
_cell.length_a   1.000
_cell.length_b   1.000
_cell.length_c   1.000
_cell.angle_alpha   90.00
_cell.angle_beta   90.00
_cell.angle_gamma   90.00
#
_symmetry.space_group_name_H-M   'P 1'
#
loop_
_entity.id
_entity.type
_entity.pdbx_description
1 polymer ?
#
loop_
_entity_poly.entity_id
_entity_poly.type
_entity_poly.pdbx_seq_one_letter_code
_entity_poly.pdbx_strand_id
1 'polypeptide(L)'
;MFKKFWNEVGKRVWVNEYKDSMMPRTTFRSPAPVSQPPYKKPVTAASDLSKNPYFKRDTRRNYPRTAVYTQQDVGHLLLGASQIAKLPEVAPAAEGAEETGVPSVEVRDVAEALAKLQEPVFSQEKLPPVPGAPYKFRISPEQVVEGPGEYYPVYRVF
;
A
#
# COMPACT_ATOMS: atom_id res chain seq x y z
N MET A 1 55.51 -9.24 10.68
CA MET A 1 56.33 -8.21 9.99
C MET A 1 55.80 -7.93 8.58
N PHE A 2 55.57 -8.94 7.74
CA PHE A 2 55.11 -8.78 6.34
C PHE A 2 53.73 -8.14 6.11
N LYS A 3 52.76 -8.33 7.02
CA LYS A 3 51.41 -7.75 6.86
C LYS A 3 51.41 -6.21 6.81
N LYS A 4 52.25 -5.57 7.63
CA LYS A 4 52.35 -4.10 7.65
C LYS A 4 52.95 -3.57 6.35
N PHE A 5 53.98 -4.25 5.84
CA PHE A 5 54.61 -3.90 4.57
C PHE A 5 53.62 -3.98 3.40
N TRP A 6 52.92 -5.11 3.24
CA TRP A 6 51.96 -5.28 2.15
C TRP A 6 50.75 -4.33 2.24
N ASN A 7 50.34 -3.95 3.45
CA ASN A 7 49.30 -2.93 3.63
C ASN A 7 49.76 -1.54 3.15
N GLU A 8 51.00 -1.14 3.40
CA GLU A 8 51.53 0.13 2.91
C GLU A 8 51.76 0.13 1.40
N VAL A 9 52.18 -1.01 0.83
CA VAL A 9 52.26 -1.19 -0.63
C VAL A 9 50.88 -1.12 -1.25
N GLY A 10 49.91 -1.85 -0.71
CA GLY A 10 48.54 -1.88 -1.20
C GLY A 10 47.89 -0.50 -1.18
N LYS A 11 48.05 0.27 -0.09
CA LYS A 11 47.60 1.67 -0.02
C LYS A 11 48.15 2.58 -1.12
N ARG A 12 49.35 2.30 -1.65
CA ARG A 12 50.00 3.10 -2.69
C ARG A 12 49.62 2.68 -4.11
N VAL A 13 49.27 1.42 -4.31
CA VAL A 13 48.95 0.86 -5.64
C VAL A 13 47.45 0.88 -5.91
N TRP A 14 46.62 0.95 -4.88
CA TRP A 14 45.16 0.99 -5.03
C TRP A 14 44.68 2.35 -5.57
N VAL A 15 43.73 2.31 -6.52
CA VAL A 15 43.19 3.51 -7.16
C VAL A 15 42.19 4.25 -6.24
N ASN A 16 41.43 3.51 -5.44
CA ASN A 16 40.43 4.02 -4.49
C ASN A 16 40.83 3.71 -3.03
N GLU A 17 39.86 3.65 -2.11
CA GLU A 17 40.07 3.20 -0.73
C GLU A 17 40.64 1.76 -0.67
N TYR A 18 41.83 1.61 -0.10
CA TYR A 18 42.49 0.31 0.07
C TYR A 18 41.73 -0.61 1.04
N LYS A 19 41.48 -1.86 0.63
CA LYS A 19 40.84 -2.91 1.43
C LYS A 19 41.78 -4.12 1.54
N ASP A 20 42.22 -4.45 2.76
CA ASP A 20 43.21 -5.52 3.09
C ASP A 20 42.69 -6.92 2.67
N SER A 21 41.42 -7.23 2.93
CA SER A 21 40.75 -8.41 2.37
C SER A 21 39.22 -8.29 2.47
N MET A 22 38.50 -8.97 1.58
CA MET A 22 37.03 -9.10 1.65
C MET A 22 36.58 -10.32 2.48
N MET A 23 37.53 -11.07 3.04
CA MET A 23 37.24 -12.27 3.81
C MET A 23 36.91 -11.90 5.27
N PRO A 24 35.78 -12.38 5.82
CA PRO A 24 35.45 -12.07 7.20
C PRO A 24 36.46 -12.74 8.16
N ARG A 25 37.10 -11.92 8.99
CA ARG A 25 38.11 -12.35 9.97
C ARG A 25 37.42 -13.04 11.14
N THR A 26 37.54 -14.37 11.28
CA THR A 26 37.24 -15.22 12.47
C THR A 26 35.91 -15.02 13.25
N THR A 27 35.11 -14.04 12.88
CA THR A 27 33.83 -13.63 13.49
C THR A 27 32.65 -14.19 12.72
N PHE A 28 32.87 -14.59 11.46
CA PHE A 28 31.82 -15.22 10.67
C PHE A 28 31.47 -16.58 11.27
N ARG A 29 30.21 -16.71 11.70
CA ARG A 29 29.65 -17.94 12.28
C ARG A 29 30.37 -18.40 13.56
N SER A 30 30.80 -17.44 14.38
CA SER A 30 31.36 -17.69 15.71
C SER A 30 30.56 -16.91 16.76
N PRO A 31 29.84 -17.57 17.69
CA PRO A 31 29.80 -19.01 17.92
C PRO A 31 29.01 -19.79 16.85
N ALA A 32 29.26 -21.10 16.77
CA ALA A 32 28.54 -22.00 15.86
C ALA A 32 27.02 -21.90 16.09
N PRO A 33 26.16 -22.15 15.08
CA PRO A 33 24.71 -21.98 15.20
C PRO A 33 24.07 -22.74 16.37
N VAL A 34 24.63 -23.88 16.76
CA VAL A 34 24.15 -24.71 17.88
C VAL A 34 24.56 -24.14 19.25
N SER A 35 25.62 -23.35 19.30
CA SER A 35 26.17 -22.73 20.52
C SER A 35 25.67 -21.30 20.74
N GLN A 36 24.59 -20.92 20.05
CA GLN A 36 23.93 -19.62 20.24
C GLN A 36 23.17 -19.61 21.58
N PRO A 37 22.98 -18.44 22.22
CA PRO A 37 22.16 -18.33 23.42
C PRO A 37 20.71 -18.80 23.14
N PRO A 38 19.97 -19.26 24.17
CA PRO A 38 18.62 -19.76 23.99
C PRO A 38 17.69 -18.68 23.41
N TYR A 39 17.02 -19.00 22.31
CA TYR A 39 16.11 -18.09 21.63
C TYR A 39 14.82 -17.89 22.44
N LYS A 40 14.44 -16.62 22.65
CA LYS A 40 13.13 -16.24 23.17
C LYS A 40 12.27 -15.75 22.01
N LYS A 41 11.13 -16.39 21.79
CA LYS A 41 10.16 -15.98 20.77
C LYS A 41 9.68 -14.55 21.08
N PRO A 42 9.60 -13.65 20.09
CA PRO A 42 9.07 -12.31 20.30
C PRO A 42 7.60 -12.40 20.70
N VAL A 43 7.26 -11.69 21.77
CA VAL A 43 5.89 -11.54 22.24
C VAL A 43 5.26 -10.43 21.41
N THR A 44 4.13 -10.72 20.79
CA THR A 44 3.34 -9.72 20.05
C THR A 44 2.03 -9.47 20.80
N ALA A 45 1.25 -8.47 20.40
CA ALA A 45 -0.10 -8.26 20.94
C ALA A 45 -0.98 -9.52 20.83
N ALA A 46 -0.62 -10.43 19.92
CA ALA A 46 -1.26 -11.72 19.78
C ALA A 46 -1.04 -12.71 20.93
N SER A 47 -0.03 -12.49 21.75
CA SER A 47 0.46 -13.41 22.78
C SER A 47 -0.14 -13.15 24.16
N ASP A 48 -1.00 -12.13 24.32
CA ASP A 48 -1.64 -11.82 25.60
C ASP A 48 -2.56 -12.95 26.07
N LEU A 49 -2.39 -13.34 27.35
CA LEU A 49 -3.18 -14.40 27.99
C LEU A 49 -4.61 -13.95 28.34
N SER A 50 -4.82 -12.65 28.54
CA SER A 50 -6.11 -12.09 28.97
C SER A 50 -6.65 -11.11 27.95
N LYS A 51 -7.99 -10.99 27.85
CA LYS A 51 -8.70 -10.05 26.97
C LYS A 51 -8.37 -10.16 25.47
N ASN A 52 -7.86 -11.30 25.02
CA ASN A 52 -7.41 -11.54 23.64
C ASN A 52 -8.20 -12.67 22.95
N PRO A 53 -9.53 -12.52 22.76
CA PRO A 53 -10.33 -13.54 22.10
C PRO A 53 -10.01 -13.62 20.60
N TYR A 54 -9.89 -14.84 20.07
CA TYR A 54 -9.45 -15.06 18.68
C TYR A 54 -10.35 -14.39 17.63
N PHE A 55 -11.67 -14.38 17.82
CA PHE A 55 -12.61 -13.82 16.83
C PHE A 55 -12.39 -12.33 16.53
N LYS A 56 -11.84 -11.55 17.48
CA LYS A 56 -11.51 -10.13 17.26
C LYS A 56 -10.25 -9.94 16.40
N ARG A 57 -9.39 -10.95 16.35
CA ARG A 57 -8.14 -10.97 15.58
C ARG A 57 -8.22 -11.85 14.34
N ASP A 58 -9.37 -12.45 14.07
CA ASP A 58 -9.57 -13.33 12.92
C ASP A 58 -9.74 -12.50 11.64
N THR A 59 -8.61 -12.12 11.04
CA THR A 59 -8.57 -11.42 9.76
C THR A 59 -8.99 -12.31 8.59
N ARG A 60 -8.90 -13.63 8.74
CA ARG A 60 -9.25 -14.59 7.68
C ARG A 60 -10.77 -14.64 7.47
N ARG A 61 -11.56 -14.58 8.54
CA ARG A 61 -13.03 -14.57 8.44
C ARG A 61 -13.60 -13.17 8.25
N ASN A 62 -12.89 -12.13 8.66
CA ASN A 62 -13.26 -10.74 8.44
C ASN A 62 -12.66 -10.17 7.14
N TYR A 63 -12.82 -10.89 6.03
CA TYR A 63 -12.33 -10.46 4.72
C TYR A 63 -13.35 -9.51 4.06
N PRO A 64 -12.89 -8.50 3.28
CA PRO A 64 -13.78 -7.66 2.51
C PRO A 64 -14.51 -8.48 1.44
N ARG A 65 -15.84 -8.35 1.35
CA ARG A 65 -16.63 -9.04 0.33
C ARG A 65 -16.52 -8.31 -1.01
N THR A 66 -16.39 -9.07 -2.10
CA THR A 66 -16.43 -8.53 -3.46
C THR A 66 -17.84 -8.05 -3.78
N ALA A 67 -18.01 -6.76 -4.05
CA ALA A 67 -19.25 -6.21 -4.58
C ALA A 67 -19.25 -6.35 -6.10
N VAL A 68 -20.36 -6.87 -6.65
CA VAL A 68 -20.57 -7.02 -8.10
C VAL A 68 -21.78 -6.18 -8.46
N TYR A 69 -21.65 -5.31 -9.46
CA TYR A 69 -22.72 -4.45 -9.95
C TYR A 69 -23.05 -4.84 -11.39
N THR A 70 -24.32 -5.12 -11.64
CA THR A 70 -24.85 -5.32 -12.99
C THR A 70 -25.25 -3.99 -13.62
N GLN A 71 -25.47 -3.98 -14.93
CA GLN A 71 -25.97 -2.81 -15.64
C GLN A 71 -27.32 -2.33 -15.06
N GLN A 72 -28.18 -3.26 -14.64
CA GLN A 72 -29.46 -2.94 -14.00
C GLN A 72 -29.24 -2.24 -12.66
N ASP A 73 -28.36 -2.78 -11.80
CA ASP A 73 -28.02 -2.19 -10.50
C ASP A 73 -27.51 -0.75 -10.64
N VAL A 74 -26.62 -0.51 -11.61
CA VAL A 74 -26.10 0.84 -11.90
C VAL A 74 -27.22 1.76 -12.42
N GLY A 75 -28.09 1.27 -13.29
CA GLY A 75 -29.25 2.03 -13.77
C GLY A 75 -30.21 2.46 -12.66
N HIS A 76 -30.52 1.55 -11.73
CA HIS A 76 -31.31 1.87 -10.54
C HIS A 76 -30.61 2.90 -9.65
N LEU A 77 -29.30 2.75 -9.42
CA LEU A 77 -28.52 3.70 -8.63
C LEU A 77 -28.49 5.09 -9.27
N LEU A 78 -28.40 5.22 -10.59
CA LEU A 78 -28.39 6.52 -11.26
C LEU A 78 -29.71 7.29 -11.06
N LEU A 79 -30.85 6.59 -11.14
CA LEU A 79 -32.17 7.20 -10.93
C LEU A 79 -32.44 7.46 -9.43
N GLY A 80 -32.03 6.52 -8.57
CA GLY A 80 -32.20 6.60 -7.12
C GLY A 80 -31.20 7.51 -6.39
N ALA A 81 -30.05 7.84 -6.99
CA ALA A 81 -29.01 8.66 -6.34
C ALA A 81 -29.52 10.06 -5.94
N SER A 82 -30.43 10.63 -6.72
CA SER A 82 -31.09 11.91 -6.41
C SER A 82 -31.98 11.84 -5.15
N GLN A 83 -32.46 10.65 -4.81
CA GLN A 83 -33.27 10.36 -3.62
C GLN A 83 -32.37 10.00 -2.43
N ILE A 84 -31.31 9.21 -2.66
CA ILE A 84 -30.32 8.81 -1.63
C ILE A 84 -29.57 10.03 -1.07
N ALA A 85 -29.24 11.02 -1.89
CA ALA A 85 -28.62 12.27 -1.44
C ALA A 85 -29.51 13.12 -0.51
N LYS A 86 -30.81 12.79 -0.41
CA LYS A 86 -31.77 13.45 0.49
C LYS A 86 -32.07 12.65 1.76
N LEU A 87 -31.54 11.44 1.89
CA LEU A 87 -31.65 10.69 3.15
C LEU A 87 -30.66 11.27 4.17
N PRO A 88 -31.09 11.54 5.42
CA PRO A 88 -30.18 11.93 6.48
C PRO A 88 -29.13 10.82 6.71
N GLU A 89 -27.91 11.22 7.06
CA GLU A 89 -26.81 10.34 7.42
C GLU A 89 -27.30 9.23 8.36
N VAL A 90 -27.15 7.97 7.94
CA VAL A 90 -27.72 6.80 8.61
C VAL A 90 -27.22 6.72 10.06
N ALA A 91 -28.11 7.03 11.00
CA ALA A 91 -27.95 6.68 12.41
C ALA A 91 -27.84 5.14 12.56
N PRO A 92 -27.12 4.62 13.57
CA PRO A 92 -26.88 3.18 13.70
C PRO A 92 -28.21 2.43 13.76
N ALA A 93 -28.33 1.43 12.88
CA ALA A 93 -29.54 0.65 12.61
C ALA A 93 -30.28 0.24 13.89
N ALA A 94 -31.50 0.74 14.05
CA ALA A 94 -32.48 0.13 14.93
C ALA A 94 -33.04 -1.12 14.24
N GLU A 95 -33.03 -2.24 14.95
CA GLU A 95 -33.65 -3.51 14.55
C GLU A 95 -35.12 -3.26 14.18
N GLY A 96 -35.49 -3.50 12.92
CA GLY A 96 -36.86 -3.38 12.44
C GLY A 96 -37.11 -2.33 11.35
N ALA A 97 -36.08 -1.81 10.68
CA ALA A 97 -36.29 -1.05 9.46
C ALA A 97 -36.76 -1.98 8.34
N GLU A 98 -38.08 -2.03 8.14
CA GLU A 98 -38.70 -2.47 6.90
C GLU A 98 -37.95 -1.86 5.72
N GLU A 99 -37.77 -2.67 4.68
CA GLU A 99 -37.13 -2.36 3.42
C GLU A 99 -37.37 -0.89 3.06
N THR A 100 -36.34 -0.05 3.20
CA THR A 100 -36.36 1.30 2.65
C THR A 100 -36.40 1.11 1.15
N GLY A 101 -37.61 1.01 0.62
CA GLY A 101 -37.93 0.65 -0.74
C GLY A 101 -37.25 1.63 -1.67
N VAL A 102 -36.12 1.21 -2.24
CA VAL A 102 -35.63 1.80 -3.48
C VAL A 102 -36.75 1.54 -4.49
N PRO A 103 -37.36 2.57 -5.10
CA PRO A 103 -38.45 2.36 -6.04
C PRO A 103 -37.94 1.42 -7.13
N SER A 104 -38.64 0.30 -7.34
CA SER A 104 -38.35 -0.68 -8.39
C SER A 104 -38.70 -0.10 -9.76
N VAL A 105 -37.95 0.91 -10.18
CA VAL A 105 -38.02 1.42 -11.56
C VAL A 105 -37.34 0.37 -12.41
N GLU A 106 -38.09 -0.45 -13.14
CA GLU A 106 -37.51 -1.43 -14.07
C GLU A 106 -36.61 -0.71 -15.11
N VAL A 107 -35.30 -0.75 -14.89
CA VAL A 107 -34.32 -0.25 -15.86
C VAL A 107 -33.80 -1.45 -16.63
N ARG A 108 -34.20 -1.56 -17.90
CA ARG A 108 -33.71 -2.60 -18.80
C ARG A 108 -32.33 -2.28 -19.36
N ASP A 109 -32.02 -0.98 -19.51
CA ASP A 109 -30.75 -0.49 -20.04
C ASP A 109 -30.30 0.83 -19.37
N VAL A 110 -29.01 0.94 -19.07
CA VAL A 110 -28.36 2.16 -18.54
C VAL A 110 -28.49 3.34 -19.50
N ALA A 111 -28.53 3.10 -20.82
CA ALA A 111 -28.72 4.18 -21.79
C ALA A 111 -30.06 4.93 -21.57
N GLU A 112 -31.13 4.19 -21.27
CA GLU A 112 -32.44 4.79 -20.97
C GLU A 112 -32.43 5.55 -19.64
N ALA A 113 -31.72 5.04 -18.63
CA ALA A 113 -31.58 5.71 -17.35
C ALA A 113 -30.79 7.03 -17.48
N LEU A 114 -29.74 7.06 -18.30
CA LEU A 114 -28.98 8.27 -18.60
C LEU A 114 -29.82 9.31 -19.36
N ALA A 115 -30.66 8.88 -20.30
CA ALA A 115 -31.55 9.78 -21.04
C ALA A 115 -32.65 10.41 -20.16
N LYS A 116 -33.08 9.71 -19.10
CA LYS A 116 -34.08 10.20 -18.13
C LYS A 116 -33.49 11.12 -17.06
N LEU A 117 -32.16 11.24 -17.00
CA LEU A 117 -31.48 12.02 -15.97
C LEU A 117 -31.58 13.52 -16.28
N GLN A 118 -32.12 14.30 -15.33
CA GLN A 118 -32.31 15.75 -15.50
C GLN A 118 -31.00 16.54 -15.38
N GLU A 119 -30.05 16.05 -14.58
CA GLU A 119 -28.73 16.66 -14.38
C GLU A 119 -27.64 15.72 -14.90
N PRO A 120 -26.66 16.19 -15.68
CA PRO A 120 -25.58 15.33 -16.14
C PRO A 120 -24.75 14.83 -14.95
N VAL A 121 -24.30 13.56 -15.01
CA VAL A 121 -23.50 12.93 -13.94
C VAL A 121 -22.24 13.73 -13.62
N PHE A 122 -21.64 14.34 -14.65
CA PHE A 122 -20.46 15.19 -14.59
C PHE A 122 -20.73 16.55 -15.26
N SER A 123 -20.19 17.62 -14.70
CA SER A 123 -20.32 18.99 -15.18
C SER A 123 -18.98 19.73 -15.10
N GLN A 124 -18.91 20.99 -15.53
CA GLN A 124 -17.68 21.79 -15.42
C GLN A 124 -17.23 22.00 -13.97
N GLU A 125 -18.18 22.05 -13.04
CA GLU A 125 -17.91 22.11 -11.60
C GLU A 125 -17.70 20.72 -10.99
N LYS A 126 -18.25 19.67 -11.61
CA LYS A 126 -18.16 18.27 -11.17
C LYS A 126 -17.44 17.41 -12.22
N LEU A 127 -16.13 17.58 -12.30
CA LEU A 127 -15.26 16.79 -13.19
C LEU A 127 -15.36 15.29 -12.88
N PRO A 128 -15.12 14.42 -13.88
CA PRO A 128 -15.05 12.98 -13.64
C PRO A 128 -13.93 12.63 -12.65
N PRO A 129 -14.11 11.58 -11.82
CA PRO A 129 -13.10 11.19 -10.85
C PRO A 129 -11.82 10.73 -11.55
N VAL A 130 -10.68 11.20 -11.03
CA VAL A 130 -9.35 10.77 -11.49
C VAL A 130 -9.01 9.43 -10.83
N PRO A 131 -8.43 8.46 -11.56
CA PRO A 131 -8.09 7.15 -11.00
C PRO A 131 -6.98 7.27 -9.93
N GLY A 132 -7.35 6.99 -8.68
CA GLY A 132 -6.42 6.80 -7.57
C GLY A 132 -5.53 8.00 -7.21
N ALA A 133 -4.77 7.86 -6.13
CA ALA A 133 -3.70 8.80 -5.79
C ALA A 133 -2.39 8.28 -6.41
N PRO A 134 -1.78 8.98 -7.38
CA PRO A 134 -0.51 8.54 -7.95
C PRO A 134 0.60 8.65 -6.91
N TYR A 135 1.55 7.71 -6.95
CA TYR A 135 2.78 7.80 -6.18
C TYR A 135 3.58 9.02 -6.64
N LYS A 136 4.01 9.87 -5.69
CA LYS A 136 4.78 11.09 -5.99
C LYS A 136 6.27 10.79 -5.92
N PHE A 137 6.84 10.57 -7.09
CA PHE A 137 8.26 10.34 -7.29
C PHE A 137 9.13 11.53 -6.82
N ARG A 138 10.23 11.24 -6.12
CA ARG A 138 11.25 12.21 -5.67
C ARG A 138 12.66 11.74 -6.02
N ILE A 139 13.56 12.66 -6.34
CA ILE A 139 14.97 12.30 -6.58
C ILE A 139 15.57 11.70 -5.31
N SER A 140 16.28 10.59 -5.45
CA SER A 140 16.92 9.88 -4.35
C SER A 140 18.09 10.69 -3.78
N PRO A 141 18.29 10.73 -2.44
CA PRO A 141 19.52 11.25 -1.84
C PRO A 141 20.77 10.45 -2.24
N GLU A 142 20.64 9.23 -2.76
CA GLU A 142 21.74 8.46 -3.34
C GLU A 142 22.05 8.86 -4.79
N GLN A 143 21.30 9.80 -5.37
CA GLN A 143 21.65 10.35 -6.67
C GLN A 143 23.04 10.99 -6.57
N VAL A 144 23.97 10.46 -7.36
CA VAL A 144 25.31 11.04 -7.47
C VAL A 144 25.14 12.46 -7.98
N VAL A 145 25.64 13.43 -7.22
CA VAL A 145 25.70 14.82 -7.66
C VAL A 145 26.82 14.89 -8.69
N GLU A 146 26.46 15.21 -9.93
CA GLU A 146 27.42 15.28 -11.04
C GLU A 146 28.48 16.36 -10.76
N GLY A 147 29.76 15.96 -10.80
CA GLY A 147 30.88 16.90 -10.76
C GLY A 147 31.03 17.68 -12.07
N PRO A 148 31.84 18.75 -12.09
CA PRO A 148 32.08 19.52 -13.31
C PRO A 148 32.71 18.64 -14.40
N GLY A 149 31.98 18.44 -15.51
CA GLY A 149 32.41 17.60 -16.65
C GLY A 149 31.90 16.15 -16.62
N GLU A 150 31.11 15.79 -15.60
CA GLU A 150 30.45 14.48 -15.51
C GLU A 150 29.01 14.57 -16.03
N TYR A 151 28.57 13.56 -16.78
CA TYR A 151 27.17 13.44 -17.23
C TYR A 151 26.73 11.99 -17.15
N TYR A 152 25.74 11.72 -16.31
CA TYR A 152 25.12 10.41 -16.15
C TYR A 152 23.63 10.51 -16.56
N PRO A 153 23.22 9.91 -17.69
CA PRO A 153 21.84 10.00 -18.18
C PRO A 153 20.86 9.09 -17.40
N VAL A 154 21.06 8.93 -16.09
CA VAL A 154 20.27 8.06 -15.23
C VAL A 154 20.01 8.77 -13.90
N TYR A 155 18.73 8.92 -13.56
CA TYR A 155 18.28 9.50 -12.30
C TYR A 155 17.65 8.42 -11.43
N ARG A 156 18.13 8.33 -10.19
CA ARG A 156 17.54 7.51 -9.14
C ARG A 156 16.40 8.28 -8.51
N VAL A 157 15.24 7.64 -8.46
CA VAL A 157 14.00 8.24 -7.99
C VAL A 157 13.35 7.26 -7.02
N PHE A 158 12.82 7.77 -5.91
CA PHE A 158 11.94 7.06 -4.99
C PHE A 158 10.50 7.37 -5.33
#